data_AF-A5KP26-F1
#
_entry.id   AF-A5KP26-F1
#
_cell.length_a   1.000
_cell.length_b   1.000
_cell.length_c   1.000
_cell.angle_alpha   90.00
_cell.angle_beta   90.00
_cell.angle_gamma   90.00
#
_symmetry.space_group_name_H-M   'P 1'
#
loop_
_entity.id
_entity.type
_entity.pdbx_description
1 polymer ?
#
loop_
_entity_poly.entity_id
_entity_poly.type
_entity_poly.pdbx_seq_one_letter_code
_entity_poly.pdbx_strand_id
1 'polypeptide(L)'
;MGTTIRPELSEKNPYWIERHRYYELKHFCLQYPIWKKAYAALDGLSRRPSDLEVFSKKGEISDPTVRCVEARSYYIERMKTVEQVAIATDAELSSYILKGVTEGWSYDILKARLNIPCCKDVYYNLYRRFFWLLNKARD
;
A
#
# COMPACT_ATOMS: atom_id res chain seq x y z
N MET A 1 4.78 17.57 -12.06
CA MET A 1 3.44 18.06 -12.44
C MET A 1 2.41 16.96 -12.11
N GLY A 2 2.04 16.84 -10.83
CA GLY A 2 1.14 15.79 -10.37
C GLY A 2 -0.31 16.22 -10.55
N THR A 3 -1.15 15.38 -11.15
CA THR A 3 -2.60 15.57 -11.12
C THR A 3 -3.03 15.56 -9.65
N THR A 4 -3.32 16.73 -9.09
CA THR A 4 -3.89 16.92 -7.76
C THR A 4 -5.30 16.34 -7.75
N ILE A 5 -5.39 15.02 -7.53
CA ILE A 5 -6.67 14.36 -7.26
C ILE A 5 -7.26 15.09 -6.05
N ARG A 6 -8.40 15.75 -6.25
CA ARG A 6 -9.06 16.53 -5.21
C ARG A 6 -9.46 15.56 -4.08
N PRO A 7 -8.99 15.77 -2.85
CA PRO A 7 -9.34 14.92 -1.71
C PRO A 7 -10.80 15.12 -1.29
N GLU A 8 -11.37 16.28 -1.59
CA GLU A 8 -12.73 16.65 -1.22
C GLU A 8 -13.71 16.12 -2.27
N LEU A 9 -14.47 15.11 -1.87
CA LEU A 9 -15.65 14.65 -2.57
C LEU A 9 -16.89 15.28 -1.92
N SER A 10 -17.96 15.44 -2.70
CA SER A 10 -19.26 15.77 -2.14
C SER A 10 -19.71 14.64 -1.22
N GLU A 11 -20.32 14.98 -0.07
CA GLU A 11 -20.94 14.01 0.87
C GLU A 11 -21.96 13.10 0.19
N LYS A 12 -22.56 13.56 -0.91
CA LYS A 12 -23.52 12.77 -1.71
C LYS A 12 -22.85 11.67 -2.55
N ASN A 13 -21.52 11.64 -2.62
CA ASN A 13 -20.80 10.63 -3.39
C ASN A 13 -20.78 9.28 -2.63
N PRO A 14 -21.07 8.14 -3.29
CA PRO A 14 -21.03 6.83 -2.64
C PRO A 14 -19.66 6.47 -2.03
N TYR A 15 -18.58 7.08 -2.54
CA TYR A 15 -17.21 6.88 -2.07
C TYR A 15 -16.69 8.06 -1.23
N TRP A 16 -17.59 8.81 -0.60
CA TRP A 16 -17.20 9.89 0.28
C TRP A 16 -16.41 9.36 1.49
N ILE A 17 -15.32 10.07 1.79
CA ILE A 17 -14.43 9.82 2.94
C ILE A 17 -14.04 11.21 3.46
N GLU A 18 -13.90 11.35 4.77
CA GLU A 18 -13.38 12.58 5.36
C GLU A 18 -11.99 12.92 4.80
N ARG A 19 -11.73 14.20 4.55
CA ARG A 19 -10.48 14.67 3.93
C ARG A 19 -9.23 14.16 4.64
N HIS A 20 -9.19 14.24 5.98
CA HIS A 20 -8.03 13.79 6.74
C HIS A 20 -7.85 12.28 6.71
N ARG A 21 -8.96 11.52 6.79
CA ARG A 21 -8.96 10.08 6.64
C ARG A 21 -8.46 9.64 5.26
N TYR A 22 -8.86 10.33 4.19
CA TYR A 22 -8.32 10.07 2.84
C TYR A 22 -6.80 10.28 2.78
N TYR A 23 -6.27 11.36 3.38
CA TYR A 23 -4.84 11.59 3.42
C TYR A 23 -4.08 10.55 4.24
N GLU A 24 -4.63 10.14 5.38
CA GLU A 24 -4.08 9.04 6.19
C GLU A 24 -3.95 7.76 5.35
N LEU A 25 -5.03 7.34 4.68
CA LEU A 25 -5.04 6.15 3.84
C LEU A 25 -4.10 6.27 2.63
N LYS A 26 -4.00 7.48 2.04
CA LYS A 26 -3.06 7.76 0.96
C LYS A 26 -1.62 7.60 1.43
N HIS A 27 -1.26 8.19 2.56
CA HIS A 27 0.08 8.05 3.13
C HIS A 27 0.38 6.62 3.57
N PHE A 28 -0.62 5.89 4.06
CA PHE A 28 -0.51 4.46 4.32
C PHE A 28 -0.14 3.69 3.05
N CYS A 29 -0.80 3.94 1.91
CA CYS A 29 -0.44 3.29 0.64
C CYS A 29 0.96 3.69 0.14
N LEU A 30 1.37 4.95 0.32
CA LEU A 30 2.70 5.42 -0.06
C LEU A 30 3.84 4.78 0.74
N GLN A 31 3.55 4.20 1.90
CA GLN A 31 4.53 3.43 2.68
C GLN A 31 4.78 2.03 2.11
N TYR A 32 3.95 1.54 1.20
CA TYR A 32 4.06 0.18 0.64
C TYR A 32 5.46 -0.16 0.08
N PRO A 33 6.13 0.71 -0.71
CA PRO A 33 7.49 0.43 -1.17
C PRO A 33 8.52 0.31 -0.04
N ILE A 34 8.31 1.02 1.07
CA ILE A 34 9.18 0.96 2.25
C ILE A 34 9.01 -0.39 2.95
N TRP A 35 7.76 -0.84 3.14
CA TRP A 35 7.48 -2.16 3.71
C TRP A 35 8.04 -3.29 2.86
N LYS A 36 7.92 -3.19 1.53
CA LYS A 36 8.48 -4.19 0.61
C LYS A 36 10.00 -4.29 0.73
N LYS A 37 10.69 -3.16 0.85
CA LYS A 37 12.15 -3.12 1.09
C LYS A 37 12.52 -3.67 2.46
N ALA A 38 11.79 -3.28 3.51
CA ALA A 38 12.03 -3.76 4.87
C ALA A 38 11.82 -5.28 4.97
N TYR A 39 10.74 -5.79 4.38
CA TYR A 39 10.46 -7.22 4.30
C TYR A 39 11.58 -7.98 3.57
N ALA A 40 12.04 -7.48 2.41
CA ALA A 40 13.13 -8.10 1.67
C ALA A 40 14.45 -8.10 2.45
N ALA A 41 14.75 -7.03 3.18
CA ALA A 41 15.92 -6.94 4.04
C ALA A 41 15.86 -7.97 5.19
N LEU A 42 14.70 -8.12 5.83
CA LEU A 42 14.47 -9.12 6.89
C LEU A 42 14.58 -10.56 6.37
N ASP A 43 14.07 -10.83 5.15
CA ASP A 43 14.24 -12.15 4.52
C ASP A 43 15.72 -12.45 4.21
N GLY A 44 16.49 -11.45 3.78
CA GLY A 44 17.94 -11.56 3.58
C GLY A 44 18.69 -11.85 4.88
N LEU A 45 18.35 -11.15 5.96
CA LEU A 45 18.93 -11.34 7.30
C LEU A 45 18.63 -12.72 7.88
N SER A 46 17.41 -13.23 7.71
CA SER A 46 17.04 -14.58 8.13
C SER A 46 17.88 -15.67 7.45
N ARG A 47 18.45 -15.41 6.27
CA ARG A 47 19.34 -16.34 5.55
C ARG A 47 20.80 -16.24 6.00
N ARG A 48 21.15 -15.24 6.82
CA ARG A 48 22.50 -14.97 7.34
C ARG A 48 22.45 -14.73 8.85
N PRO A 49 22.40 -15.80 9.67
CA PRO A 49 22.28 -15.67 11.12
C PRO A 49 23.43 -14.91 11.79
N SER A 50 24.59 -14.79 11.14
CA SER A 50 25.72 -13.97 11.61
C SER A 50 25.42 -12.45 11.63
N ASP A 51 24.52 -11.96 10.76
CA ASP A 51 24.14 -10.54 10.70
C ASP A 51 23.01 -10.20 11.70
N LEU A 52 22.33 -11.20 12.26
CA LEU A 52 21.28 -11.05 13.28
C LEU A 52 21.83 -10.60 14.63
N GLU A 53 23.10 -10.89 14.94
CA GLU A 53 23.74 -10.45 16.18
C GLU A 53 23.86 -8.91 16.29
N VAL A 54 23.82 -8.20 15.15
CA VAL A 54 23.80 -6.72 15.13
C VAL A 54 22.51 -6.14 15.73
N PHE A 55 21.41 -6.90 15.71
CA PHE A 55 20.13 -6.51 16.32
C PHE A 55 20.03 -6.91 17.80
N SER A 56 20.99 -7.68 18.32
CA SER A 56 21.07 -8.01 19.74
C SER A 56 21.65 -6.81 20.51
N LYS A 57 20.77 -5.94 21.01
CA LYS A 57 21.19 -4.95 22.01
C LYS A 57 21.64 -5.70 23.26
N LYS A 58 22.87 -5.43 23.72
CA LYS A 58 23.38 -5.93 25.01
C LYS A 58 22.38 -5.57 26.13
N GLY A 59 21.64 -6.56 26.63
CA GLY A 59 20.71 -6.42 27.76
C GLY A 59 19.24 -6.75 27.49
N GLU A 60 18.80 -7.03 26.25
CA GLU A 60 17.44 -7.50 25.97
C GLU A 60 17.37 -9.05 25.91
N ILE A 61 16.51 -9.66 26.73
CA ILE A 61 16.23 -11.12 26.76
C ILE A 61 15.24 -11.52 25.62
N SER A 62 15.27 -10.78 24.51
CA SER A 62 14.36 -11.01 23.39
C SER A 62 15.11 -11.77 22.29
N ASP A 63 14.58 -12.93 21.91
CA ASP A 63 15.14 -13.72 20.81
C ASP A 63 15.08 -12.87 19.51
N PRO A 64 16.23 -12.53 18.92
CA PRO A 64 16.27 -11.72 17.70
C PRO A 64 15.49 -12.38 16.55
N THR A 65 15.36 -13.71 16.56
CA THR A 65 14.53 -14.48 15.62
C THR A 65 13.05 -14.14 15.77
N VAL A 66 12.55 -14.08 17.00
CA VAL A 66 11.15 -13.74 17.30
C VAL A 66 10.82 -12.33 16.82
N ARG A 67 11.70 -11.35 17.07
CA ARG A 67 11.53 -9.97 16.58
C ARG A 67 11.51 -9.89 15.06
N CYS A 68 12.37 -10.65 14.38
CA CYS A 68 12.36 -10.70 12.92
C CYS A 68 11.07 -11.31 12.37
N VAL A 69 10.55 -12.36 13.00
CA VAL A 69 9.26 -12.97 12.62
C VAL A 69 8.11 -12.00 12.84
N GLU A 70 8.05 -11.34 14.00
CA GLU A 70 7.02 -10.34 14.31
C GLU A 70 7.04 -9.16 13.34
N ALA A 71 8.22 -8.60 13.07
CA ALA A 71 8.39 -7.51 12.11
C ALA A 71 8.00 -7.95 10.68
N ARG A 72 8.31 -9.19 10.30
CA ARG A 72 7.94 -9.75 9.00
C ARG A 72 6.42 -9.89 8.86
N SER A 73 5.76 -10.44 9.88
CA SER A 73 4.30 -10.56 9.94
C SER A 73 3.61 -9.19 9.88
N TYR A 74 4.16 -8.20 10.58
CA TYR A 74 3.65 -6.83 10.57
C TYR A 74 3.64 -6.20 9.16
N TYR A 75 4.70 -6.38 8.36
CA TYR A 75 4.77 -5.83 7.01
C TYR A 75 3.93 -6.63 6.01
N ILE A 76 3.93 -7.96 6.09
CA ILE A 76 3.19 -8.80 5.14
C ILE A 76 1.69 -8.59 5.29
N GLU A 77 1.16 -8.46 6.51
CA GLU A 77 -0.25 -8.19 6.74
C GLU A 77 -0.69 -6.88 6.08
N ARG A 78 0.09 -5.81 6.24
CA ARG A 78 -0.22 -4.50 5.63
C ARG A 78 -0.17 -4.54 4.11
N MET A 79 0.88 -5.16 3.54
CA MET A 79 0.98 -5.32 2.10
C MET A 79 -0.21 -6.13 1.56
N LYS A 80 -0.56 -7.22 2.24
CA LYS A 80 -1.69 -8.07 1.89
C LYS A 80 -3.01 -7.32 1.94
N THR A 81 -3.26 -6.47 2.95
CA THR A 81 -4.47 -5.63 3.00
C THR A 81 -4.59 -4.74 1.77
N VAL A 82 -3.51 -4.04 1.38
CA VAL A 82 -3.50 -3.15 0.20
C VAL A 82 -3.77 -3.95 -1.09
N GLU A 83 -3.11 -5.10 -1.25
CA GLU A 83 -3.27 -5.97 -2.42
C GLU A 83 -4.68 -6.57 -2.52
N GLN A 84 -5.21 -7.07 -1.41
CA GLN A 84 -6.57 -7.63 -1.35
C GLN A 84 -7.63 -6.58 -1.67
N VAL A 85 -7.47 -5.36 -1.16
CA VAL A 85 -8.40 -4.25 -1.48
C VAL A 85 -8.31 -3.87 -2.96
N ALA A 86 -7.11 -3.88 -3.55
CA ALA A 86 -6.94 -3.63 -4.98
C ALA A 86 -7.68 -4.68 -5.82
N ILE A 87 -7.54 -5.96 -5.48
CA ILE A 87 -8.25 -7.08 -6.11
C ILE A 87 -9.77 -6.98 -5.92
N ALA A 88 -10.23 -6.63 -4.71
CA ALA A 88 -11.65 -6.45 -4.40
C ALA A 88 -12.28 -5.25 -5.10
N THR A 89 -11.47 -4.26 -5.48
CA THR A 89 -11.93 -3.10 -6.26
C THR A 89 -12.26 -3.54 -7.69
N ASP A 90 -11.29 -4.19 -8.34
CA ASP A 90 -11.42 -4.73 -9.69
C ASP A 90 -10.29 -5.74 -9.92
N ALA A 91 -10.61 -6.97 -10.33
CA ALA A 91 -9.60 -8.01 -10.51
C ALA A 91 -8.63 -7.71 -11.67
N GLU A 92 -9.14 -7.17 -12.79
CA GLU A 92 -8.37 -6.92 -14.00
C GLU A 92 -7.50 -5.67 -13.85
N LEU A 93 -8.06 -4.62 -13.25
CA LEU A 93 -7.39 -3.34 -13.05
C LEU A 93 -6.62 -3.24 -11.73
N SER A 94 -6.68 -4.27 -10.88
CA SER A 94 -5.98 -4.36 -9.58
C SER A 94 -4.51 -3.94 -9.66
N SER A 95 -3.77 -4.45 -10.65
CA SER A 95 -2.34 -4.17 -10.84
C SER A 95 -2.06 -2.70 -11.19
N TYR A 96 -2.96 -2.05 -11.94
CA TYR A 96 -2.86 -0.65 -12.31
C TYR A 96 -3.25 0.26 -11.13
N ILE A 97 -4.31 -0.11 -10.40
CA ILE A 97 -4.75 0.60 -9.19
C ILE A 97 -3.64 0.55 -8.14
N LEU A 98 -3.05 -0.63 -7.91
CA LEU A 98 -1.96 -0.81 -6.95
C LEU A 98 -0.81 0.16 -7.24
N LYS A 99 -0.31 0.20 -8.49
CA LYS A 99 0.72 1.16 -8.91
C LYS A 99 0.29 2.61 -8.74
N GLY A 100 -0.97 2.92 -9.06
CA GLY A 100 -1.55 4.24 -8.86
C GLY A 100 -1.49 4.70 -7.40
N VAL A 101 -1.89 3.84 -6.46
CA VAL A 101 -2.00 4.19 -5.03
C VAL A 101 -0.67 4.10 -4.28
N THR A 102 0.22 3.19 -4.67
CA THR A 102 1.52 3.00 -3.99
C THR A 102 2.63 3.87 -4.57
N GLU A 103 2.66 4.06 -5.89
CA GLU A 103 3.72 4.80 -6.58
C GLU A 103 3.27 6.19 -7.06
N GLY A 104 1.98 6.52 -6.89
CA GLY A 104 1.43 7.83 -7.26
C GLY A 104 1.32 8.03 -8.78
N TRP A 105 1.22 6.96 -9.56
CA TRP A 105 1.12 7.06 -11.02
C TRP A 105 -0.23 7.67 -11.42
N SER A 106 -0.19 8.69 -12.28
CA SER A 106 -1.39 9.23 -12.91
C SER A 106 -1.86 8.32 -14.06
N TYR A 107 -3.12 8.52 -14.47
CA TYR A 107 -3.68 7.81 -15.62
C TYR A 107 -2.82 7.93 -16.88
N ASP A 108 -2.27 9.12 -17.14
CA ASP A 108 -1.46 9.36 -18.33
C ASP A 108 -0.16 8.54 -18.34
N ILE A 109 0.46 8.34 -17.17
CA ILE A 109 1.64 7.48 -17.00
C ILE A 109 1.25 6.01 -17.21
N LEU A 110 0.14 5.58 -16.62
CA LEU A 110 -0.36 4.21 -16.77
C LEU A 110 -0.70 3.89 -18.23
N LYS A 111 -1.33 4.84 -18.94
CA LYS A 111 -1.63 4.72 -20.36
C LYS A 111 -0.36 4.65 -21.21
N ALA A 112 0.60 5.54 -20.96
CA ALA A 112 1.83 5.58 -21.74
C ALA A 112 2.75 4.36 -21.52
N ARG A 113 2.84 3.83 -20.29
CA ARG A 113 3.79 2.76 -19.94
C ARG A 113 3.20 1.35 -19.95
N LEU A 114 1.94 1.20 -19.58
CA LEU A 114 1.31 -0.10 -19.35
C LEU A 114 0.08 -0.34 -20.24
N ASN A 115 -0.23 0.62 -21.11
CA ASN A 115 -1.37 0.57 -22.03
C ASN A 115 -2.68 0.14 -21.36
N ILE A 116 -3.07 0.87 -20.31
CA ILE A 116 -4.26 0.57 -19.50
C ILE A 116 -5.51 0.42 -20.40
N PRO A 117 -6.32 -0.64 -20.26
CA PRO A 117 -7.44 -0.92 -21.17
C PRO A 117 -8.69 -0.08 -20.89
N CYS A 118 -8.70 0.76 -19.85
CA CYS A 118 -9.87 1.55 -19.45
C CYS A 118 -9.68 3.05 -19.70
N CYS A 119 -10.78 3.79 -19.69
CA CYS A 119 -10.75 5.24 -19.82
C CYS A 119 -10.41 5.93 -18.48
N LYS A 120 -10.06 7.22 -18.57
CA LYS A 120 -9.64 8.05 -17.43
C LYS A 120 -10.71 8.09 -16.32
N ASP A 121 -11.98 8.18 -16.69
CA ASP A 121 -13.07 8.30 -15.73
C ASP A 121 -13.30 7.00 -14.95
N VAL A 122 -13.24 5.85 -15.63
CA VAL A 122 -13.31 4.53 -15.00
C VAL A 122 -12.15 4.35 -14.03
N TYR A 123 -10.92 4.69 -14.45
CA TYR A 123 -9.76 4.60 -13.57
C TYR A 123 -9.92 5.42 -12.29
N TYR A 124 -10.29 6.71 -12.39
CA TYR A 124 -10.45 7.55 -11.19
C TYR A 124 -11.70 7.21 -10.37
N ASN A 125 -12.71 6.58 -10.95
CA ASN A 125 -13.82 6.01 -10.19
C ASN A 125 -13.33 4.84 -9.32
N LEU A 126 -12.63 3.87 -9.94
CA LEU A 126 -12.05 2.73 -9.22
C LEU A 126 -11.00 3.16 -8.19
N TYR A 127 -10.20 4.18 -8.50
CA TYR A 127 -9.24 4.75 -7.55
C TYR A 127 -9.95 5.26 -6.28
N ARG A 128 -11.10 5.93 -6.40
CA ARG A 128 -11.88 6.38 -5.23
C ARG A 128 -12.52 5.20 -4.50
N ARG A 129 -13.07 4.24 -5.23
CA ARG A 129 -13.65 3.00 -4.67
C ARG A 129 -12.61 2.24 -3.86
N PHE A 130 -11.35 2.17 -4.32
CA PHE A 130 -10.24 1.56 -3.59
C PHE A 130 -10.07 2.20 -2.21
N PHE A 131 -9.99 3.52 -2.10
CA PHE A 131 -9.82 4.19 -0.80
C PHE A 131 -11.03 3.97 0.11
N TRP A 132 -12.23 3.90 -0.46
CA TRP A 132 -13.44 3.62 0.30
C TRP A 132 -13.47 2.19 0.85
N LEU A 133 -13.04 1.21 0.05
CA LEU A 133 -12.88 -0.17 0.52
C LEU A 133 -11.76 -0.29 1.55
N LEU A 134 -10.65 0.42 1.35
CA LEU A 134 -9.52 0.43 2.28
C LEU A 134 -9.91 1.05 3.62
N ASN A 135 -10.74 2.10 3.61
CA ASN A 135 -11.30 2.68 4.81
C ASN A 135 -12.08 1.63 5.61
N LYS A 136 -13.02 0.92 4.95
CA LYS A 136 -13.82 -0.13 5.57
C LYS A 136 -13.02 -1.32 6.07
N ALA A 137 -11.92 -1.66 5.42
CA ALA A 137 -11.06 -2.76 5.84
C ALA A 137 -10.20 -2.41 7.08
N ARG A 138 -10.16 -1.13 7.46
CA ARG A 138 -9.32 -0.60 8.54
C ARG A 138 -10.14 0.10 9.66
N ASP A 139 -11.45 0.20 9.49
CA ASP A 139 -12.42 0.60 10.52
C ASP A 139 -12.82 -0.63 11.34
#